data_AF-A0A090I8P4-F1
#
_entry.id   AF-A0A090I8P4-F1
#
_cell.length_a   1.000
_cell.length_b   1.000
_cell.length_c   1.000
_cell.angle_alpha   90.00
_cell.angle_beta   90.00
_cell.angle_gamma   90.00
#
_symmetry.space_group_name_H-M   'P 1'
#
loop_
_entity.id
_entity.type
_entity.pdbx_description
1 polymer ?
#
loop_
_entity_poly.entity_id
_entity_poly.type
_entity_poly.pdbx_seq_one_letter_code
_entity_poly.pdbx_strand_id
1 'polypeptide(L)'
;MINAPHWNPQESLDENGDLLAVSDRKKKHIPTLNRKVFNTIEKNGVWISGLWPQLVHSLIEAGMRKYNLSFRAVHKRNIENTLRWISYNSDAVTGCINVTRLCIEIGKEIGVSSSTISVIMKELVIMGLLYEPEHSGQSMQDILHDGRLPRTLCTTPLFYEIFGVKNDELKRLRSIEIERRKIEAAKRHEKYDADIALKTYCHSNILRVWEYRHTKTTSSYRVKLADMNAVERIAYISRKLVERIRAKGWQLNTDAVNITKMANNLLRRMGLAVLKSELPPPII
;
A
#
# COMPACT_ATOMS: atom_id res chain seq x y z
N MET A 1 -29.33 0.77 -14.87
CA MET A 1 -27.97 1.13 -14.40
C MET A 1 -27.32 -0.12 -13.86
N ILE A 2 -26.17 -0.53 -14.40
CA ILE A 2 -25.43 -1.68 -13.86
C ILE A 2 -24.82 -1.21 -12.54
N ASN A 3 -25.36 -1.68 -11.42
CA ASN A 3 -24.75 -1.46 -10.11
C ASN A 3 -23.45 -2.27 -10.04
N ALA A 4 -22.39 -1.68 -9.49
CA ALA A 4 -21.19 -2.46 -9.17
C ALA A 4 -21.58 -3.62 -8.24
N PRO A 5 -21.10 -4.85 -8.51
CA PRO A 5 -21.43 -6.00 -7.68
C PRO A 5 -20.90 -5.79 -6.27
N HIS A 6 -21.56 -6.38 -5.28
CA HIS A 6 -21.08 -6.35 -3.92
C HIS A 6 -19.85 -7.26 -3.81
N TRP A 7 -18.73 -6.72 -3.34
CA TRP A 7 -17.51 -7.50 -3.20
C TRP A 7 -17.46 -8.18 -1.83
N ASN A 8 -17.11 -9.47 -1.85
CA ASN A 8 -16.80 -10.28 -0.67
C ASN A 8 -15.52 -11.08 -0.95
N PRO A 9 -14.66 -11.31 0.05
CA PRO A 9 -13.48 -12.16 -0.10
C PRO A 9 -13.92 -13.60 -0.41
N GLN A 10 -13.17 -14.31 -1.25
CA GLN A 10 -13.48 -15.70 -1.63
C GLN A 10 -13.67 -16.61 -0.42
N GLU A 11 -12.94 -16.38 0.67
CA GLU A 11 -13.04 -17.19 1.89
C GLU A 11 -14.35 -16.98 2.68
N SER A 12 -15.17 -16.01 2.27
CA SER A 12 -16.53 -15.78 2.79
C SER A 12 -17.64 -16.30 1.88
N LEU A 13 -17.28 -16.92 0.75
CA LEU A 13 -18.22 -17.46 -0.24
C LEU A 13 -18.18 -18.99 -0.25
N ASP A 14 -19.30 -19.61 -0.60
CA ASP A 14 -19.41 -21.04 -0.87
C ASP A 14 -19.02 -21.37 -2.33
N GLU A 15 -19.20 -22.62 -2.73
CA GLU A 15 -18.89 -23.10 -4.09
C GLU A 15 -19.79 -22.49 -5.18
N ASN A 16 -20.97 -21.99 -4.79
CA ASN A 16 -21.94 -21.35 -5.67
C ASN A 16 -21.71 -19.82 -5.75
N GLY A 17 -20.81 -19.27 -4.93
CA GLY A 17 -20.57 -17.84 -4.82
C GLY A 17 -21.52 -17.13 -3.85
N ASP A 18 -22.30 -17.89 -3.08
CA ASP A 18 -23.18 -17.37 -2.04
C ASP A 18 -22.42 -17.13 -0.74
N LEU A 19 -22.89 -16.15 0.03
CA LEU A 19 -22.24 -15.70 1.24
C LEU A 19 -22.44 -16.73 2.37
N LEU A 20 -21.34 -17.34 2.85
CA LEU A 20 -21.36 -18.26 3.99
C LEU A 20 -21.88 -17.57 5.25
N ALA A 21 -22.54 -18.30 6.16
CA ALA A 21 -22.89 -17.74 7.46
C ALA A 21 -21.63 -17.38 8.26
N VAL A 22 -21.70 -16.34 9.11
CA VAL A 22 -20.54 -15.83 9.88
C VAL A 22 -19.91 -16.93 10.75
N SER A 23 -20.70 -17.87 11.26
CA SER A 23 -20.24 -19.04 12.04
C SER A 23 -19.32 -19.96 11.25
N ASP A 24 -19.50 -20.02 9.93
CA ASP A 24 -18.92 -21.04 9.05
C ASP A 24 -17.67 -20.51 8.31
N ARG A 25 -17.42 -19.20 8.42
CA ARG A 25 -16.22 -18.52 7.88
C ARG A 25 -15.02 -18.72 8.78
N LYS A 26 -14.42 -19.92 8.74
CA LYS A 26 -13.22 -20.26 9.53
C LYS A 26 -11.98 -20.60 8.69
N LYS A 27 -12.04 -20.47 7.37
CA LYS A 27 -10.98 -20.94 6.47
C LYS A 27 -9.69 -20.11 6.49
N LYS A 28 -9.74 -18.81 6.84
CA LYS A 28 -8.57 -17.93 6.94
C LYS A 28 -8.37 -17.38 8.34
N HIS A 29 -7.13 -17.41 8.81
CA HIS A 29 -6.73 -16.78 10.05
C HIS A 29 -6.71 -15.25 9.89
N ILE A 30 -7.87 -14.61 10.05
CA ILE A 30 -8.04 -13.15 10.03
C ILE A 30 -7.90 -12.63 11.47
N PRO A 31 -7.07 -11.61 11.73
CA PRO A 31 -6.99 -10.99 13.04
C PRO A 31 -8.35 -10.52 13.55
N THR A 32 -8.57 -10.60 14.86
CA THR A 32 -9.85 -10.27 15.50
C THR A 32 -10.34 -8.86 15.16
N LEU A 33 -9.42 -7.88 15.13
CA LEU A 33 -9.72 -6.50 14.75
C LEU A 33 -10.32 -6.41 13.34
N ASN A 34 -9.61 -6.96 12.35
CA ASN A 34 -10.05 -6.97 10.95
C ASN A 34 -11.38 -7.69 10.77
N ARG A 35 -11.54 -8.86 11.41
CA ARG A 35 -12.78 -9.63 11.36
C ARG A 35 -13.97 -8.81 11.91
N LYS A 36 -13.77 -8.10 13.02
CA LYS A 36 -14.80 -7.24 13.62
C LYS A 36 -15.23 -6.16 12.63
N VAL A 37 -14.28 -5.41 12.05
CA VAL A 37 -14.57 -4.34 11.09
C VAL A 37 -15.27 -4.89 9.84
N PHE A 38 -14.74 -5.96 9.25
CA PHE A 38 -15.31 -6.59 8.07
C PHE A 38 -16.77 -7.02 8.29
N ASN A 39 -17.03 -7.74 9.39
CA ASN A 39 -18.39 -8.19 9.73
C ASN A 39 -19.34 -7.01 9.99
N THR A 40 -18.86 -5.91 10.59
CA THR A 40 -19.69 -4.69 10.77
C THR A 40 -20.11 -4.11 9.43
N ILE A 41 -19.18 -3.97 8.49
CA ILE A 41 -19.45 -3.39 7.17
C ILE A 41 -20.38 -4.30 6.34
N GLU A 42 -20.21 -5.60 6.46
CA GLU A 42 -21.08 -6.55 5.78
C GLU A 42 -22.51 -6.53 6.32
N LYS A 43 -22.66 -6.56 7.65
CA LYS A 43 -23.98 -6.60 8.29
C LYS A 43 -24.75 -5.29 8.12
N ASN A 44 -24.09 -4.15 8.30
CA ASN A 44 -24.77 -2.86 8.42
C ASN A 44 -24.44 -1.88 7.28
N GLY A 45 -23.49 -2.21 6.40
CA GLY A 45 -22.93 -1.25 5.44
C GLY A 45 -21.96 -0.26 6.08
N VAL A 46 -21.38 0.63 5.26
CA VAL A 46 -20.43 1.63 5.75
C VAL A 46 -21.10 2.90 6.28
N TRP A 47 -22.34 3.18 5.86
CA TRP A 47 -23.03 4.47 6.07
C TRP A 47 -23.69 4.63 7.47
N ILE A 48 -23.36 3.75 8.41
CA ILE A 48 -23.96 3.72 9.75
C ILE A 48 -23.50 4.86 10.67
N SER A 49 -22.31 5.43 10.40
CA SER A 49 -21.74 6.47 11.24
C SER A 49 -22.34 7.84 10.92
N GLY A 50 -22.75 8.58 11.96
CA GLY A 50 -23.14 9.98 11.84
C GLY A 50 -22.00 10.93 11.42
N LEU A 51 -20.76 10.44 11.31
CA LEU A 51 -19.60 11.22 10.87
C LEU A 51 -19.52 11.41 9.35
N TRP A 52 -20.21 10.58 8.55
CA TRP A 52 -20.14 10.66 7.08
C TRP A 52 -20.39 12.06 6.51
N PRO A 53 -21.39 12.85 6.97
CA PRO A 53 -21.58 14.22 6.49
C PRO A 53 -20.33 15.09 6.67
N GLN A 54 -19.63 14.97 7.80
CA GLN A 54 -18.40 15.74 8.08
C GLN A 54 -17.27 15.28 7.15
N LEU A 55 -17.10 13.97 6.95
CA LEU A 55 -16.09 13.44 6.04
C LEU A 55 -16.32 13.88 4.58
N VAL A 56 -17.58 13.93 4.14
CA VAL A 56 -17.93 14.43 2.81
C VAL A 56 -17.65 15.93 2.70
N HIS A 57 -17.88 16.70 3.76
CA HIS A 57 -17.52 18.12 3.80
C HIS A 57 -16.01 18.32 3.57
N SER A 58 -15.15 17.48 4.16
CA SER A 58 -13.71 17.53 3.91
C SER A 58 -13.34 17.32 2.42
N LEU A 59 -14.10 16.51 1.68
CA LEU A 59 -13.89 16.38 0.23
C LEU A 59 -14.25 17.65 -0.54
N ILE A 60 -15.26 18.38 -0.08
CA ILE A 60 -15.69 19.64 -0.69
C ILE A 60 -14.63 20.71 -0.42
N GLU A 61 -14.16 20.82 0.82
CA GLU A 61 -13.09 21.74 1.21
C GLU A 61 -11.80 21.48 0.43
N ALA A 62 -11.48 20.21 0.17
CA ALA A 62 -10.34 19.82 -0.68
C ALA A 62 -10.60 19.97 -2.19
N GLY A 63 -11.76 20.49 -2.61
CA GLY A 63 -12.10 20.71 -4.02
C GLY A 63 -12.33 19.44 -4.84
N MET A 64 -12.50 18.27 -4.21
CA MET A 64 -12.72 17.00 -4.90
C MET A 64 -14.18 16.76 -5.29
N ARG A 65 -15.12 17.43 -4.62
CA ARG A 65 -16.56 17.26 -4.83
C ARG A 65 -17.26 18.61 -4.91
N LYS A 66 -18.37 18.65 -5.64
CA LYS A 66 -19.26 19.82 -5.66
C LYS A 66 -20.01 19.90 -4.32
N TYR A 67 -20.51 21.09 -3.98
CA TYR A 67 -21.35 21.32 -2.80
C TYR A 67 -22.62 20.45 -2.73
N ASN A 68 -23.00 19.77 -3.82
CA ASN A 68 -24.01 18.73 -3.80
C ASN A 68 -23.40 17.40 -3.32
N LEU A 69 -23.78 17.00 -2.11
CA LEU A 69 -23.28 15.85 -1.34
C LEU A 69 -23.67 14.47 -1.90
N SER A 70 -24.50 14.41 -2.95
CA SER A 70 -25.00 13.14 -3.46
C SER A 70 -23.91 12.38 -4.24
N PHE A 71 -23.30 11.37 -3.62
CA PHE A 71 -22.56 10.37 -4.38
C PHE A 71 -23.52 9.56 -5.27
N ARG A 72 -23.09 9.30 -6.51
CA ARG A 72 -23.76 8.31 -7.37
C ARG A 72 -23.83 6.97 -6.64
N ALA A 73 -24.93 6.24 -6.77
CA ALA A 73 -25.12 4.93 -6.12
C ALA A 73 -23.96 3.95 -6.39
N VAL A 74 -23.46 3.96 -7.63
CA VAL A 74 -22.27 3.19 -8.03
C VAL A 74 -21.02 3.59 -7.23
N HIS A 75 -20.78 4.89 -7.05
CA HIS A 75 -19.62 5.37 -6.28
C HIS A 75 -19.73 5.01 -4.80
N LYS A 76 -20.94 5.14 -4.22
CA LYS A 76 -21.19 4.68 -2.84
C LYS A 76 -20.84 3.21 -2.67
N ARG A 77 -21.29 2.36 -3.60
CA ARG A 77 -20.98 0.93 -3.58
C ARG A 77 -19.48 0.66 -3.75
N ASN A 78 -18.79 1.40 -4.62
CA ASN A 78 -17.35 1.24 -4.80
C ASN A 78 -16.56 1.63 -3.56
N ILE A 79 -16.95 2.70 -2.85
CA ILE A 79 -16.37 3.07 -1.55
C ILE A 79 -16.59 1.93 -0.55
N GLU A 80 -17.81 1.40 -0.48
CA GLU A 80 -18.18 0.31 0.42
C GLU A 80 -17.34 -0.95 0.16
N ASN A 81 -17.21 -1.38 -1.09
CA ASN A 81 -16.36 -2.49 -1.50
C ASN A 81 -14.88 -2.23 -1.17
N THR A 82 -14.40 -1.01 -1.38
CA THR A 82 -13.02 -0.63 -1.06
C THR A 82 -12.76 -0.71 0.45
N LEU A 83 -13.71 -0.25 1.27
CA LEU A 83 -13.61 -0.32 2.73
C LEU A 83 -13.71 -1.74 3.27
N ARG A 84 -14.57 -2.60 2.68
CA ARG A 84 -14.56 -4.05 2.96
C ARG A 84 -13.20 -4.66 2.63
N TRP A 85 -12.68 -4.34 1.45
CA TRP A 85 -11.41 -4.85 0.99
C TRP A 85 -10.28 -4.44 1.94
N ILE A 86 -10.19 -3.16 2.30
CA ILE A 86 -9.23 -2.65 3.29
C ILE A 86 -9.39 -3.37 4.62
N SER A 87 -10.61 -3.51 5.13
CA SER A 87 -10.86 -4.18 6.43
C SER A 87 -10.37 -5.62 6.44
N TYR A 88 -10.48 -6.31 5.30
CA TYR A 88 -10.01 -7.68 5.14
C TYR A 88 -8.49 -7.78 4.94
N ASN A 89 -7.89 -6.78 4.29
CA ASN A 89 -6.52 -6.83 3.77
C ASN A 89 -5.53 -5.94 4.54
N SER A 90 -5.96 -5.05 5.43
CA SER A 90 -5.04 -4.23 6.20
C SER A 90 -4.35 -5.04 7.30
N ASP A 91 -3.10 -4.74 7.59
CA ASP A 91 -2.42 -5.29 8.74
C ASP A 91 -3.08 -4.82 10.06
N ALA A 92 -3.31 -5.74 10.98
CA ALA A 92 -4.02 -5.45 12.24
C ALA A 92 -3.25 -4.54 13.20
N VAL A 93 -1.92 -4.56 13.14
CA VAL A 93 -1.07 -3.76 14.04
C VAL A 93 -0.82 -2.38 13.45
N THR A 94 -0.25 -2.34 12.25
CA THR A 94 0.19 -1.11 11.58
C THR A 94 -0.94 -0.40 10.84
N GLY A 95 -2.03 -1.11 10.54
CA GLY A 95 -3.12 -0.60 9.70
C GLY A 95 -2.79 -0.56 8.21
N CYS A 96 -1.60 -1.00 7.81
CA CYS A 96 -1.14 -0.83 6.44
C CYS A 96 -1.87 -1.78 5.49
N ILE A 97 -2.38 -1.20 4.41
CA ILE A 97 -3.17 -1.90 3.41
C ILE A 97 -2.30 -2.98 2.72
N ASN A 98 -2.89 -4.16 2.46
CA ASN A 98 -2.18 -5.36 2.01
C ASN A 98 -1.10 -5.06 0.97
N VAL A 99 0.13 -5.39 1.37
CA VAL A 99 1.33 -5.08 0.63
C VAL A 99 1.59 -5.92 -0.60
N THR A 100 0.78 -6.94 -0.79
CA THR A 100 0.84 -7.85 -1.93
C THR A 100 -0.06 -7.42 -3.07
N ARG A 101 -0.78 -6.29 -3.00
CA ARG A 101 -1.67 -5.86 -4.10
C ARG A 101 -1.53 -4.38 -4.45
N LEU A 102 -1.32 -4.12 -5.73
CA LEU A 102 -1.36 -2.80 -6.36
C LEU A 102 -2.82 -2.38 -6.61
N CYS A 103 -3.09 -1.08 -6.77
CA CYS A 103 -4.43 -0.57 -7.10
C CYS A 103 -5.07 -1.25 -8.33
N ILE A 104 -4.26 -1.68 -9.31
CA ILE A 104 -4.76 -2.44 -10.46
C ILE A 104 -5.22 -3.86 -10.10
N GLU A 105 -4.54 -4.49 -9.15
CA GLU A 105 -4.87 -5.82 -8.65
C GLU A 105 -6.10 -5.76 -7.74
N ILE A 106 -6.16 -4.76 -6.87
CA ILE A 106 -7.33 -4.45 -6.03
C ILE A 106 -8.55 -4.18 -6.91
N GLY A 107 -8.41 -3.31 -7.92
CA GLY A 107 -9.51 -2.96 -8.82
C GLY A 107 -10.07 -4.18 -9.56
N LYS A 108 -9.21 -5.06 -10.07
CA LYS A 108 -9.64 -6.33 -10.69
C LYS A 108 -10.37 -7.23 -9.71
N GLU A 109 -9.89 -7.31 -8.47
CA GLU A 109 -10.49 -8.16 -7.43
C GLU A 109 -11.89 -7.69 -7.03
N ILE A 110 -12.11 -6.38 -6.91
CA ILE A 110 -13.39 -5.83 -6.44
C ILE A 110 -14.32 -5.37 -7.57
N GLY A 111 -13.93 -5.59 -8.83
CA GLY A 111 -14.73 -5.21 -10.00
C GLY A 111 -14.80 -3.70 -10.25
N VAL A 112 -13.75 -2.95 -9.93
CA VAL A 112 -13.68 -1.49 -10.03
C VAL A 112 -12.44 -1.06 -10.83
N SER A 113 -12.58 -0.06 -11.70
CA SER A 113 -11.45 0.43 -12.50
C SER A 113 -10.31 0.97 -11.61
N SER A 114 -9.06 0.82 -12.05
CA SER A 114 -7.90 1.28 -11.27
C SER A 114 -7.89 2.80 -11.05
N SER A 115 -8.43 3.57 -12.00
CA SER A 115 -8.58 5.03 -11.87
C SER A 115 -9.61 5.37 -10.80
N THR A 116 -10.73 4.64 -10.75
CA THR A 116 -11.74 4.79 -9.69
C THR A 116 -11.16 4.44 -8.32
N ILE A 117 -10.41 3.34 -8.19
CA ILE A 117 -9.70 3.01 -6.93
C ILE A 117 -8.73 4.12 -6.54
N SER A 118 -7.97 4.66 -7.48
CA SER A 118 -7.05 5.77 -7.19
C SER A 118 -7.78 7.01 -6.66
N VAL A 119 -8.94 7.35 -7.23
CA VAL A 119 -9.79 8.44 -6.71
C VAL A 119 -10.30 8.12 -5.32
N ILE A 120 -10.84 6.91 -5.08
CA ILE A 120 -11.35 6.51 -3.77
C ILE A 120 -10.26 6.55 -2.71
N MET A 121 -9.05 6.05 -2.99
CA MET A 121 -7.94 6.12 -2.04
C MET A 121 -7.58 7.56 -1.67
N LYS A 122 -7.60 8.50 -2.64
CA LYS A 122 -7.41 9.94 -2.36
C LYS A 122 -8.52 10.51 -1.49
N GLU A 123 -9.78 10.15 -1.78
CA GLU A 123 -10.92 10.57 -0.98
C GLU A 123 -10.78 10.08 0.46
N LEU A 124 -10.43 8.81 0.67
CA LEU A 124 -10.24 8.24 2.00
C LEU A 124 -9.07 8.90 2.76
N VAL A 125 -8.04 9.36 2.06
CA VAL A 125 -6.96 10.16 2.68
C VAL A 125 -7.44 11.53 3.10
N ILE A 126 -8.18 12.25 2.24
CA ILE A 126 -8.73 13.58 2.56
C ILE A 126 -9.76 13.51 3.69
N MET A 127 -10.55 12.44 3.75
CA MET A 127 -11.45 12.16 4.87
C MET A 127 -10.70 11.78 6.16
N GLY A 128 -9.37 11.64 6.14
CA GLY A 128 -8.58 11.23 7.31
C GLY A 128 -8.81 9.78 7.73
N LEU A 129 -9.39 8.94 6.87
CA LEU A 129 -9.57 7.50 7.11
C LEU A 129 -8.28 6.72 6.81
N LEU A 130 -7.48 7.23 5.88
CA LEU A 130 -6.17 6.70 5.53
C LEU A 130 -5.11 7.78 5.72
N TYR A 131 -3.89 7.35 6.03
CA TYR A 131 -2.73 8.23 6.07
C TYR A 131 -1.55 7.58 5.36
N GLU A 132 -0.63 8.43 4.88
CA GLU A 132 0.67 8.00 4.38
C GLU A 132 1.66 7.94 5.55
N PRO A 133 2.23 6.76 5.89
CA PRO A 133 3.26 6.66 6.91
C PRO A 133 4.59 7.25 6.39
N GLU A 134 5.37 7.84 7.28
CA GLU A 134 6.63 8.52 6.96
C GLU A 134 7.60 7.64 6.14
N HIS A 135 7.70 6.35 6.49
CA HIS A 135 8.57 5.40 5.82
C HIS A 135 8.16 5.07 4.39
N SER A 136 6.94 5.43 3.97
CA SER A 136 6.50 5.27 2.59
C SER A 136 7.31 6.13 1.61
N GLY A 137 8.03 7.14 2.12
CA GLY A 137 8.85 8.11 1.38
C GLY A 137 10.26 7.65 1.02
N GLN A 138 10.78 6.62 1.69
CA GLN A 138 12.20 6.58 2.04
C GLN A 138 13.02 5.50 1.30
N SER A 139 12.51 4.94 0.20
CA SER A 139 13.20 3.86 -0.54
C SER A 139 13.87 4.36 -1.82
N MET A 140 15.05 3.80 -2.16
CA MET A 140 15.84 4.19 -3.34
C MET A 140 15.06 4.12 -4.67
N GLN A 141 14.11 3.20 -4.77
CA GLN A 141 13.21 3.07 -5.91
C GLN A 141 12.40 4.34 -6.10
N ASP A 142 11.86 4.87 -5.01
CA ASP A 142 11.08 6.09 -5.04
C ASP A 142 11.95 7.35 -5.17
N ILE A 143 13.17 7.33 -4.60
CA ILE A 143 14.20 8.36 -4.82
C ILE A 143 14.42 8.58 -6.31
N LEU A 144 14.68 7.50 -7.05
CA LEU A 144 14.91 7.57 -8.48
C LEU A 144 13.71 8.15 -9.25
N HIS A 145 12.49 7.90 -8.74
CA HIS A 145 11.24 8.40 -9.28
C HIS A 145 10.79 9.74 -8.74
N ASP A 146 11.65 10.49 -8.04
CA ASP A 146 11.33 11.84 -7.56
C ASP A 146 10.16 11.89 -6.56
N GLY A 147 9.91 10.80 -5.84
CA GLY A 147 8.77 10.73 -4.93
C GLY A 147 7.44 10.40 -5.58
N ARG A 148 7.45 9.90 -6.83
CA ARG A 148 6.23 9.69 -7.65
C ARG A 148 5.75 8.25 -7.66
N LEU A 149 6.36 7.35 -6.90
CA LEU A 149 5.80 6.01 -6.75
C LEU A 149 4.59 6.06 -5.80
N PRO A 150 3.51 5.33 -6.10
CA PRO A 150 2.40 5.13 -5.19
C PRO A 150 2.88 4.81 -3.78
N ARG A 151 2.40 5.61 -2.84
CA ARG A 151 2.72 5.51 -1.43
C ARG A 151 1.89 4.42 -0.77
N THR A 152 2.47 3.81 0.25
CA THR A 152 1.77 2.97 1.21
C THR A 152 0.74 3.82 1.92
N LEU A 153 -0.46 3.27 2.11
CA LEU A 153 -1.50 3.88 2.92
C LEU A 153 -1.82 2.93 4.07
N CYS A 154 -2.06 3.50 5.24
CA CYS A 154 -2.44 2.77 6.43
C CYS A 154 -3.71 3.38 7.04
N THR A 155 -4.51 2.56 7.72
CA THR A 155 -5.75 2.99 8.37
C THR A 155 -5.48 3.82 9.62
N THR A 156 -6.24 4.89 9.79
CA THR A 156 -6.18 5.76 10.99
C THR A 156 -7.07 5.21 12.10
N PRO A 157 -6.94 5.70 13.35
CA PRO A 157 -7.93 5.41 14.40
C PRO A 157 -9.37 5.77 13.99
N LEU A 158 -9.55 6.86 13.23
CA LEU A 158 -10.86 7.29 12.73
C LEU A 158 -11.52 6.23 11.84
N PHE A 159 -10.73 5.51 11.01
CA PHE A 159 -11.23 4.38 10.22
C PHE A 159 -11.89 3.31 11.09
N TYR A 160 -11.32 3.00 12.25
CA TYR A 160 -11.88 1.99 13.15
C TYR A 160 -13.11 2.52 13.89
N GLU A 161 -13.08 3.79 14.26
CA GLU A 161 -14.18 4.46 14.95
C GLU A 161 -15.45 4.53 14.11
N ILE A 162 -15.34 4.84 12.80
CA ILE A 162 -16.50 4.85 11.89
C ILE A 162 -17.19 3.47 11.77
N PHE A 163 -16.50 2.39 12.15
CA PHE A 163 -17.03 1.03 12.18
C PHE A 163 -17.23 0.49 13.61
N GLY A 164 -17.36 1.38 14.58
CA GLY A 164 -17.77 1.05 15.95
C GLY A 164 -16.68 0.45 16.82
N VAL A 165 -15.41 0.57 16.44
CA VAL A 165 -14.27 0.16 17.27
C VAL A 165 -13.66 1.41 17.90
N LYS A 166 -14.00 1.64 19.18
CA LYS A 166 -13.47 2.78 19.95
C LYS A 166 -11.96 2.67 20.14
N ASN A 167 -11.30 3.80 20.37
CA ASN A 167 -9.84 3.85 20.47
C ASN A 167 -9.26 2.94 21.58
N ASP A 168 -9.90 2.84 22.74
CA ASP A 168 -9.42 1.96 23.81
C ASP A 168 -9.53 0.47 23.44
N GLU A 169 -10.60 0.10 22.73
CA GLU A 169 -10.75 -1.24 22.19
C GLU A 169 -9.72 -1.51 21.09
N LEU A 170 -9.48 -0.54 20.20
CA LEU A 170 -8.46 -0.63 19.16
C LEU A 170 -7.07 -0.87 19.76
N LYS A 171 -6.69 -0.10 20.79
CA LYS A 171 -5.43 -0.29 21.52
C LYS A 171 -5.34 -1.69 22.12
N ARG A 172 -6.40 -2.14 22.80
CA ARG A 172 -6.46 -3.49 23.39
C ARG A 172 -6.28 -4.59 22.35
N LEU A 173 -7.00 -4.51 21.23
CA LEU A 173 -6.93 -5.50 20.15
C LEU A 173 -5.55 -5.51 19.47
N ARG A 174 -4.93 -4.34 19.28
CA ARG A 174 -3.56 -4.22 18.78
C ARG A 174 -2.54 -4.85 19.74
N SER A 175 -2.67 -4.62 21.04
CA SER A 175 -1.77 -5.24 22.03
C SER A 175 -1.85 -6.76 22.00
N ILE A 176 -3.05 -7.34 21.90
CA ILE A 176 -3.23 -8.79 21.78
C ILE A 176 -2.54 -9.33 20.52
N GLU A 177 -2.69 -8.64 19.39
CA GLU A 177 -2.04 -9.02 18.13
C GLU A 177 -0.51 -8.91 18.20
N ILE A 178 0.01 -7.85 18.83
CA ILE A 178 1.44 -7.65 19.04
C ILE A 178 2.02 -8.79 19.87
N GLU A 179 1.38 -9.14 20.99
CA GLU A 179 1.84 -10.25 21.84
C GLU A 179 1.81 -11.58 21.10
N ARG A 180 0.76 -11.85 20.30
CA ARG A 180 0.73 -13.05 19.45
C ARG A 180 1.92 -13.10 18.49
N ARG A 181 2.23 -11.99 17.81
CA ARG A 181 3.35 -11.91 16.87
C ARG A 181 4.70 -12.02 17.56
N LYS A 182 4.85 -11.50 18.78
CA LYS A 182 6.07 -11.70 19.59
C LYS A 182 6.28 -13.18 19.92
N ILE A 183 5.22 -13.90 20.32
CA ILE A 183 5.29 -15.34 20.58
C ILE A 183 5.67 -16.10 19.30
N GLU A 184 5.06 -15.78 18.16
CA GLU A 184 5.37 -16.40 16.87
C GLU A 184 6.80 -16.10 16.38
N ALA A 185 7.31 -14.89 16.63
CA ALA A 185 8.68 -14.52 16.32
C ALA A 185 9.69 -15.24 17.24
N ALA A 186 9.38 -15.35 18.53
CA ALA A 186 10.22 -16.05 19.50
C ALA A 186 10.40 -17.53 19.15
N LYS A 187 9.36 -18.19 18.62
CA LYS A 187 9.44 -19.56 18.08
C LYS A 187 10.45 -19.71 16.93
N ARG A 188 10.78 -18.61 16.24
CA ARG A 188 11.75 -18.53 15.14
C ARG A 188 13.08 -17.93 15.58
N HIS A 189 13.29 -17.71 16.88
CA HIS A 189 14.45 -17.00 17.44
C HIS A 189 14.59 -15.55 16.91
N GLU A 190 13.47 -14.93 16.54
CA GLU A 190 13.39 -13.55 16.08
C GLU A 190 12.71 -12.66 17.14
N LYS A 191 12.97 -11.34 17.08
CA LYS A 191 12.24 -10.35 17.88
C LYS A 191 11.25 -9.60 16.98
N TYR A 192 10.00 -9.52 17.42
CA TYR A 192 9.00 -8.70 16.73
C TYR A 192 9.05 -7.25 17.20
N ASP A 193 9.03 -6.33 16.23
CA ASP A 193 8.96 -4.89 16.45
C ASP A 193 7.98 -4.29 15.43
N ALA A 194 7.02 -3.50 15.92
CA ALA A 194 5.94 -2.96 15.09
C ALA A 194 6.42 -1.86 14.13
N ASP A 195 7.43 -1.07 14.52
CA ASP A 195 7.98 -0.01 13.67
C ASP A 195 8.85 -0.62 12.57
N ILE A 196 9.61 -1.67 12.89
CA ILE A 196 10.34 -2.45 11.87
C ILE A 196 9.36 -3.12 10.90
N ALA A 197 8.25 -3.66 11.39
CA ALA A 197 7.21 -4.23 10.54
C ALA A 197 6.60 -3.16 9.61
N LEU A 198 6.28 -1.97 10.12
CA LEU A 198 5.79 -0.83 9.33
C LEU A 198 6.78 -0.43 8.23
N LYS A 199 8.07 -0.28 8.58
CA LYS A 199 9.14 0.01 7.62
C LYS A 199 9.21 -1.05 6.52
N THR A 200 9.12 -2.32 6.90
CA THR A 200 9.16 -3.46 5.98
C THR A 200 7.97 -3.44 5.03
N TYR A 201 6.76 -3.14 5.53
CA TYR A 201 5.57 -2.97 4.70
C TYR A 201 5.73 -1.83 3.69
N CYS A 202 6.20 -0.67 4.15
CA CYS A 202 6.43 0.49 3.29
C CYS A 202 7.44 0.18 2.18
N HIS A 203 8.56 -0.44 2.52
CA HIS A 203 9.58 -0.82 1.55
C HIS A 203 9.07 -1.85 0.53
N SER A 204 8.37 -2.88 0.99
CA SER A 204 7.86 -3.96 0.14
C SER A 204 6.84 -3.44 -0.89
N ASN A 205 5.97 -2.52 -0.48
CA ASN A 205 5.01 -1.89 -1.39
C ASN A 205 5.69 -1.13 -2.52
N ILE A 206 6.65 -0.27 -2.17
CA ILE A 206 7.34 0.52 -3.18
C ILE A 206 8.15 -0.39 -4.10
N LEU A 207 8.78 -1.43 -3.55
CA LEU A 207 9.49 -2.44 -4.34
C LEU A 207 8.54 -3.14 -5.33
N ARG A 208 7.35 -3.56 -4.90
CA ARG A 208 6.36 -4.20 -5.78
C ARG A 208 5.92 -3.26 -6.90
N VAL A 209 5.62 -2.00 -6.56
CA VAL A 209 5.26 -0.96 -7.55
C VAL A 209 6.38 -0.78 -8.57
N TRP A 210 7.62 -0.69 -8.08
CA TRP A 210 8.80 -0.56 -8.90
C TRP A 210 8.95 -1.75 -9.85
N GLU A 211 8.86 -2.97 -9.31
CA GLU A 211 8.99 -4.20 -10.10
C GLU A 211 7.91 -4.23 -11.18
N TYR A 212 6.65 -4.00 -10.82
CA TYR A 212 5.56 -3.96 -11.79
C TYR A 212 5.78 -2.95 -12.93
N ARG A 213 6.37 -1.79 -12.64
CA ARG A 213 6.62 -0.75 -13.65
C ARG A 213 7.86 -1.02 -14.48
N HIS A 214 8.92 -1.59 -13.90
CA HIS A 214 10.27 -1.55 -14.47
C HIS A 214 10.91 -2.90 -14.77
N THR A 215 10.33 -4.03 -14.36
CA THR A 215 10.86 -5.35 -14.75
C THR A 215 10.21 -5.90 -16.01
N LYS A 216 9.08 -5.34 -16.45
CA LYS A 216 8.42 -5.72 -17.70
C LYS A 216 9.35 -5.47 -18.89
N THR A 217 9.40 -6.42 -19.83
CA THR A 217 10.20 -6.30 -21.07
C THR A 217 9.77 -5.10 -21.92
N THR A 218 8.50 -4.72 -21.84
CA THR A 218 7.93 -3.57 -22.55
C THR A 218 8.10 -2.23 -21.81
N SER A 219 8.75 -2.21 -20.65
CA SER A 219 9.03 -0.97 -19.93
C SER A 219 10.02 -0.12 -20.74
N SER A 220 9.57 1.03 -21.26
CA SER A 220 10.43 1.97 -22.00
C SER A 220 11.66 2.39 -21.20
N TYR A 221 11.52 2.49 -19.88
CA TYR A 221 12.63 2.78 -18.97
C TYR A 221 13.65 1.64 -18.93
N ARG A 222 13.17 0.37 -18.86
CA ARG A 222 14.04 -0.81 -18.86
C ARG A 222 14.76 -0.98 -20.20
N VAL A 223 14.03 -0.83 -21.31
CA VAL A 223 14.57 -0.92 -22.68
C VAL A 223 15.70 0.08 -22.86
N LYS A 224 15.46 1.36 -22.53
CA LYS A 224 16.49 2.41 -22.61
C LYS A 224 17.76 2.07 -21.82
N LEU A 225 17.62 1.47 -20.63
CA LEU A 225 18.77 1.09 -19.81
C LEU A 225 19.48 -0.15 -20.35
N ALA A 226 18.74 -1.10 -20.93
CA ALA A 226 19.30 -2.30 -21.54
C ALA A 226 20.18 -1.96 -22.75
N ASP A 227 19.81 -0.93 -23.52
CA ASP A 227 20.58 -0.45 -24.69
C ASP A 227 21.90 0.25 -24.33
N MET A 228 22.06 0.68 -23.06
CA MET A 228 23.31 1.29 -22.58
C MET A 228 24.35 0.22 -22.24
N ASN A 229 25.63 0.51 -22.49
CA ASN A 229 26.72 -0.32 -22.00
C ASN A 229 26.81 -0.26 -20.46
N ALA A 230 27.54 -1.19 -19.85
CA ALA A 230 27.58 -1.37 -18.39
C ALA A 230 28.00 -0.09 -17.63
N VAL A 231 29.02 0.61 -18.12
CA VAL A 231 29.56 1.83 -17.49
C VAL A 231 28.59 3.00 -17.65
N GLU A 232 28.04 3.20 -18.84
CA GLU A 232 27.04 4.24 -19.10
C GLU A 232 25.79 4.04 -18.26
N ARG A 233 25.33 2.79 -18.14
CA ARG A 233 24.14 2.43 -17.38
C ARG A 233 24.30 2.76 -15.90
N ILE A 234 25.41 2.34 -15.29
CA ILE A 234 25.66 2.61 -13.87
C ILE A 234 25.85 4.11 -13.62
N ALA A 235 26.59 4.81 -14.49
CA ALA A 235 26.78 6.26 -14.41
C ALA A 235 25.46 7.03 -14.54
N TYR A 236 24.59 6.61 -15.46
CA TYR A 236 23.28 7.22 -15.67
C TYR A 236 22.40 7.15 -14.42
N ILE A 237 22.28 5.96 -13.80
CA ILE A 237 21.48 5.78 -12.59
C ILE A 237 22.10 6.51 -11.40
N SER A 238 23.42 6.38 -11.21
CA SER A 238 24.15 7.06 -10.14
C SER A 238 23.95 8.57 -10.18
N ARG A 239 24.11 9.20 -11.35
CA ARG A 239 23.85 10.63 -11.55
C ARG A 239 22.41 10.99 -11.20
N LYS A 240 21.43 10.22 -11.67
CA LYS A 240 20.01 10.47 -11.38
C LYS A 240 19.70 10.35 -9.90
N LEU A 241 20.28 9.39 -9.18
CA LEU A 241 20.12 9.27 -7.73
C LEU A 241 20.66 10.51 -7.02
N VAL A 242 21.87 10.96 -7.34
CA VAL A 242 22.49 12.15 -6.72
C VAL A 242 21.65 13.40 -6.99
N GLU A 243 21.21 13.61 -8.24
CA GLU A 243 20.33 14.73 -8.62
C GLU A 243 19.06 14.74 -7.76
N ARG A 244 18.41 13.58 -7.60
CA ARG A 244 17.14 13.46 -6.86
C ARG A 244 17.31 13.60 -5.35
N ILE A 245 18.37 13.01 -4.79
CA ILE A 245 18.71 13.12 -3.35
C ILE A 245 18.92 14.59 -2.98
N ARG A 246 19.71 15.31 -3.78
CA ARG A 246 19.95 16.74 -3.57
C ARG A 246 18.67 17.56 -3.72
N ALA A 247 17.87 17.31 -4.77
CA ALA A 247 16.64 18.05 -5.01
C ALA A 247 15.58 17.88 -3.90
N LYS A 248 15.55 16.72 -3.22
CA LYS A 248 14.62 16.45 -2.12
C LYS A 248 15.16 16.83 -0.74
N GLY A 249 16.42 17.27 -0.64
CA GLY A 249 17.06 17.58 0.64
C GLY A 249 17.25 16.35 1.54
N TRP A 250 17.37 15.15 0.95
CA TRP A 250 17.58 13.94 1.74
C TRP A 250 19.00 13.86 2.30
N GLN A 251 19.11 13.59 3.60
CA GLN A 251 20.37 13.45 4.33
C GLN A 251 20.96 12.04 4.13
N LEU A 252 21.23 11.68 2.88
CA LEU A 252 21.83 10.40 2.50
C LEU A 252 23.28 10.60 2.06
N ASN A 253 24.15 9.65 2.40
CA ASN A 253 25.52 9.67 1.92
C ASN A 253 25.57 9.49 0.39
N THR A 254 26.13 10.47 -0.31
CA THR A 254 26.24 10.48 -1.77
C THR A 254 27.67 10.24 -2.28
N ASP A 255 28.55 9.65 -1.46
CA ASP A 255 29.86 9.22 -1.92
C ASP A 255 29.76 8.20 -3.07
N ALA A 256 30.81 8.16 -3.89
CA ALA A 256 30.81 7.36 -5.12
C ALA A 256 30.56 5.86 -4.84
N VAL A 257 31.08 5.33 -3.73
CA VAL A 257 30.92 3.92 -3.37
C VAL A 257 29.47 3.60 -3.03
N ASN A 258 28.84 4.39 -2.13
CA ASN A 258 27.45 4.14 -1.77
C ASN A 258 26.50 4.37 -2.95
N ILE A 259 26.64 5.46 -3.70
CA ILE A 259 25.76 5.73 -4.85
C ILE A 259 25.87 4.63 -5.91
N THR A 260 27.08 4.17 -6.22
CA THR A 260 27.29 3.07 -7.17
C THR A 260 26.65 1.77 -6.69
N LYS A 261 26.74 1.47 -5.38
CA LYS A 261 26.06 0.32 -4.77
C LYS A 261 24.53 0.44 -4.85
N MET A 262 23.98 1.62 -4.57
CA MET A 262 22.53 1.89 -4.69
C MET A 262 22.06 1.73 -6.13
N ALA A 263 22.79 2.31 -7.09
CA ALA A 263 22.54 2.21 -8.51
C ALA A 263 22.54 0.75 -8.98
N ASN A 264 23.58 -0.01 -8.63
CA ASN A 264 23.67 -1.41 -9.06
C ASN A 264 22.59 -2.30 -8.42
N ASN A 265 22.13 -1.97 -7.20
CA ASN A 265 21.00 -2.67 -6.58
C ASN A 265 19.71 -2.45 -7.38
N LEU A 266 19.42 -1.21 -7.81
CA LEU A 266 18.26 -0.91 -8.66
C LEU A 266 18.36 -1.62 -10.01
N LEU A 267 19.54 -1.60 -10.64
CA LEU A 267 19.80 -2.30 -11.89
C LEU A 267 19.58 -3.81 -11.75
N ARG A 268 20.10 -4.41 -10.68
CA ARG A 268 19.89 -5.83 -10.37
C ARG A 268 18.42 -6.19 -10.25
N ARG A 269 17.60 -5.33 -9.64
CA ARG A 269 16.14 -5.55 -9.56
C ARG A 269 15.46 -5.54 -10.93
N MET A 270 16.04 -4.90 -11.94
CA MET A 270 15.56 -4.89 -13.32
C MET A 270 16.17 -6.01 -14.19
N GLY A 271 17.02 -6.87 -13.62
CA GLY A 271 17.79 -7.87 -14.37
C GLY A 271 18.91 -7.26 -15.22
N LEU A 272 19.41 -6.08 -14.84
CA LEU A 272 20.41 -5.30 -15.58
C LEU A 272 21.66 -5.00 -14.75
N ALA A 273 21.94 -5.82 -13.74
CA ALA A 273 23.09 -5.67 -12.85
C ALA A 273 24.40 -5.58 -13.65
N VAL A 274 25.31 -4.75 -13.18
CA VAL A 274 26.67 -4.64 -13.72
C VAL A 274 27.61 -5.47 -12.84
N LEU A 275 28.32 -6.40 -13.46
CA LEU A 275 29.36 -7.21 -12.83
C LEU A 275 30.63 -6.38 -12.64
N LYS A 276 31.41 -6.68 -11.60
CA LYS A 276 32.69 -6.00 -11.36
C LYS A 276 33.68 -6.16 -12.52
N SER A 277 33.61 -7.26 -13.26
CA SER A 277 34.43 -7.53 -14.44
C SER A 277 34.10 -6.63 -15.64
N GLU A 278 32.93 -5.98 -15.64
CA GLU A 278 32.48 -5.08 -16.71
C GLU A 278 32.81 -3.62 -16.40
N LEU A 279 33.38 -3.34 -15.23
CA LEU A 279 33.84 -2.00 -14.84
C LEU A 279 35.34 -1.87 -15.12
N PRO A 280 35.81 -0.69 -15.57
CA PRO A 280 37.23 -0.44 -15.71
C PRO A 280 37.92 -0.63 -14.35
N PRO A 281 39.16 -1.17 -14.32
CA PRO A 281 39.89 -1.34 -13.08
C PRO A 281 40.03 0.00 -12.35
N PRO A 282 40.00 0.01 -11.01
CA PRO A 282 40.22 1.25 -10.25
C PRO A 282 41.57 1.83 -10.66
N ILE A 283 41.56 3.10 -11.07
CA ILE A 283 42.79 3.86 -11.29
C ILE A 283 43.41 4.04 -9.90
N ILE A 284 44.54 3.37 -9.66
CA ILE A 284 45.37 3.50 -8.44
C ILE A 284 46.09 4.83 -8.49
#